data_AF-A0A5R9NMG6-F1
#
_entry.id   AF-A0A5R9NMG6-F1
#
_cell.length_a   1.000
_cell.length_b   1.000
_cell.length_c   1.000
_cell.angle_alpha   90.00
_cell.angle_beta   90.00
_cell.angle_gamma   90.00
#
_symmetry.space_group_name_H-M   'P 1'
#
loop_
_entity.id
_entity.type
_entity.pdbx_description
1 polymer ?
#
loop_
_entity_poly.entity_id
_entity_poly.type
_entity_poly.pdbx_seq_one_letter_code
_entity_poly.pdbx_strand_id
1 'polypeptide(L)'
;MAFERARIHINAASVGTGFKVRVTKRKGPACISFTLTKALAAQFGWSDGDKLELFVGTDSDHGLLRFRKNNSVGDAPVSFKKSAKGDWVSIPIGHQARFVDEAQLAAWVKFEQIEGGFVEVVLPRWADKTRPAKVAASVPSSKPAAPPAHALRKNVTSDIMGDPPAGRREMLERLGSVKA
;
A
#
# COMPACT_ATOMS: atom_id res chain seq x y z
N MET A 1 -21.80 -35.00 32.15
CA MET A 1 -21.00 -34.13 31.25
C MET A 1 -21.40 -32.70 31.53
N ALA A 2 -20.49 -31.87 32.02
CA ALA A 2 -20.77 -30.48 32.35
C ALA A 2 -20.34 -29.59 31.18
N PHE A 3 -21.28 -28.88 30.58
CA PHE A 3 -21.01 -27.88 29.56
C PHE A 3 -21.09 -26.49 30.20
N GLU A 4 -20.02 -25.71 30.05
CA GLU A 4 -19.94 -24.34 30.56
C GLU A 4 -20.29 -23.33 29.46
N ARG A 5 -21.04 -22.30 29.82
CA ARG A 5 -21.53 -21.29 28.88
C ARG A 5 -20.40 -20.32 28.49
N ALA A 6 -19.90 -20.44 27.26
CA ALA A 6 -18.90 -19.51 26.72
C ALA A 6 -19.46 -18.08 26.60
N ARG A 7 -18.75 -17.11 27.18
CA ARG A 7 -19.10 -15.68 27.10
C ARG A 7 -18.45 -15.08 25.85
N ILE A 8 -19.15 -15.17 24.72
CA ILE A 8 -18.67 -14.64 23.44
C ILE A 8 -18.67 -13.10 23.51
N HIS A 9 -17.48 -12.49 23.49
CA HIS A 9 -17.30 -11.05 23.38
C HIS A 9 -17.20 -10.70 21.89
N ILE A 10 -18.26 -10.10 21.34
CA ILE A 10 -18.26 -9.58 19.98
C ILE A 10 -17.79 -8.13 20.05
N ASN A 11 -16.49 -7.91 19.90
CA ASN A 11 -15.96 -6.56 19.68
C ASN A 11 -16.47 -6.07 18.32
N ALA A 12 -16.97 -4.83 18.26
CA ALA A 12 -17.33 -4.20 16.99
C ALA A 12 -16.14 -4.33 16.02
N ALA A 13 -16.37 -4.84 14.81
CA ALA A 13 -15.31 -5.09 13.84
C ALA A 13 -14.47 -3.82 13.66
N SER A 14 -13.26 -3.80 14.21
CA SER A 14 -12.31 -2.72 13.92
C SER A 14 -11.96 -2.87 12.45
N VAL A 15 -12.50 -1.97 11.62
CA VAL A 15 -12.17 -1.92 10.20
C VAL A 15 -10.69 -1.53 10.12
N GLY A 16 -9.78 -2.51 10.16
CA GLY A 16 -8.32 -2.32 10.13
C GLY A 16 -7.62 -2.22 11.48
N THR A 17 -6.28 -2.14 11.43
CA THR A 17 -5.35 -2.19 12.57
C THR A 17 -5.40 -0.96 13.47
N GLY A 18 -6.11 0.11 13.08
CA GLY A 18 -6.10 1.38 13.82
C GLY A 18 -4.91 2.29 13.48
N PHE A 19 -4.01 1.87 12.58
CA PHE A 19 -2.84 2.63 12.11
C PHE A 19 -2.83 2.68 10.58
N LYS A 20 -2.91 3.88 10.00
CA LYS A 20 -2.87 4.14 8.55
C LYS A 20 -1.65 4.94 8.15
N VAL A 21 -1.16 4.66 6.95
CA VAL A 21 -0.23 5.53 6.23
C VAL A 21 -0.92 6.14 5.02
N ARG A 22 -0.54 7.36 4.67
CA ARG A 22 -0.94 8.04 3.44
C ARG A 22 0.24 8.78 2.85
N VAL A 23 0.38 8.73 1.53
CA VAL A 23 1.32 9.57 0.79
C VAL A 23 0.54 10.58 -0.04
N THR A 24 0.79 11.86 0.20
CA THR A 24 0.14 12.95 -0.55
C THR A 24 1.17 13.71 -1.37
N LYS A 25 0.86 13.94 -2.64
CA LYS A 25 1.59 14.84 -3.51
C LYS A 25 0.63 15.93 -3.99
N ARG A 26 1.00 17.20 -3.82
CA ARG A 26 0.24 18.36 -4.30
C ARG A 26 1.08 19.13 -5.31
N LYS A 27 1.77 20.19 -4.87
CA LYS A 27 2.80 20.92 -5.61
C LYS A 27 4.09 20.71 -4.83
N GLY A 28 5.03 19.94 -5.39
CA GLY A 28 6.29 19.57 -4.73
C GLY A 28 6.40 18.08 -4.39
N PRO A 29 7.40 17.70 -3.57
CA PRO A 29 7.68 16.32 -3.26
C PRO A 29 6.56 15.66 -2.45
N ALA A 30 6.42 14.34 -2.60
CA ALA A 30 5.44 13.55 -1.91
C ALA A 30 5.76 13.49 -0.42
N CYS A 31 4.76 13.81 0.39
CA CYS A 31 4.86 13.80 1.85
C CYS A 31 4.08 12.62 2.42
N ILE A 32 4.70 11.93 3.36
CA ILE A 32 4.09 10.81 4.08
C ILE A 32 3.51 11.33 5.40
N SER A 33 2.34 10.80 5.75
CA SER A 33 1.67 11.08 7.01
C SER A 33 1.02 9.81 7.53
N PHE A 34 1.04 9.65 8.85
CA PHE A 34 0.35 8.58 9.54
C PHE A 34 -0.88 9.10 10.25
N THR A 35 -1.89 8.25 10.32
CA THR A 35 -3.11 8.52 11.07
C THR A 35 -3.46 7.30 11.88
N LEU A 36 -3.66 7.48 13.19
CA LEU A 36 -4.06 6.41 14.09
C LEU A 36 -5.22 6.82 14.98
N THR A 37 -5.87 5.84 15.59
CA THR A 37 -6.93 6.10 16.57
C THR A 37 -6.34 6.65 17.88
N LYS A 38 -7.14 7.43 18.60
CA LYS A 38 -6.76 7.95 19.92
C LYS A 38 -6.42 6.84 20.92
N ALA A 39 -7.17 5.74 20.89
CA ALA A 39 -6.96 4.59 21.76
C ALA A 39 -5.57 3.96 21.52
N LEU A 40 -5.18 3.81 20.25
CA LEU A 40 -3.89 3.25 19.89
C LEU A 40 -2.72 4.19 20.27
N ALA A 41 -2.88 5.50 20.07
CA ALA A 41 -1.88 6.48 20.51
C ALA A 41 -1.69 6.46 22.04
N ALA A 42 -2.79 6.31 22.80
CA ALA A 42 -2.73 6.17 24.24
C ALA A 42 -2.03 4.88 24.68
N GLN A 43 -2.23 3.76 23.96
CA GLN A 43 -1.50 2.51 24.20
C GLN A 43 0.02 2.68 24.05
N PHE A 44 0.46 3.54 23.13
CA PHE A 44 1.88 3.87 22.95
C PHE A 44 2.41 4.95 23.91
N GLY A 45 1.56 5.51 24.77
CA GLY A 45 1.93 6.60 25.68
C GLY A 45 2.20 7.93 24.96
N TRP A 46 1.62 8.11 23.77
CA TRP A 46 1.72 9.34 22.99
C TRP A 46 0.59 10.30 23.33
N SER A 47 0.93 11.58 23.44
CA SER A 47 0.06 12.68 23.79
C SER A 47 0.16 13.81 22.76
N ASP A 48 -0.79 14.74 22.81
CA ASP A 48 -0.76 15.91 21.93
C ASP A 48 0.47 16.77 22.22
N GLY A 49 1.16 17.19 21.17
CA GLY A 49 2.40 17.97 21.27
C GLY A 49 3.66 17.16 21.55
N ASP A 50 3.57 15.84 21.76
CA ASP A 50 4.76 14.98 21.79
C ASP A 50 5.47 15.01 20.44
N LYS A 51 6.78 14.74 20.47
CA LYS A 51 7.59 14.55 19.27
C LYS A 51 8.11 13.13 19.22
N LEU A 52 7.99 12.52 18.06
CA LEU A 52 8.49 11.20 17.78
C LEU A 52 9.80 11.29 17.02
N GLU A 53 10.77 10.53 17.49
CA GLU A 53 11.98 10.20 16.75
C GLU A 53 11.63 9.09 15.77
N LEU A 54 12.00 9.29 14.51
CA LEU A 54 11.70 8.39 13.41
C LEU A 54 12.99 7.76 12.89
N PHE A 55 13.00 6.44 12.85
CA PHE A 55 14.06 5.66 12.21
C PHE A 55 13.51 5.04 10.93
N VAL A 56 14.23 5.25 9.83
CA VAL A 56 13.87 4.69 8.52
C VAL A 56 14.79 3.51 8.25
N GLY A 57 14.22 2.32 8.10
CA GLY A 57 14.97 1.12 7.76
C GLY A 57 15.66 1.25 6.40
N THR A 58 16.87 0.73 6.29
CA THR A 58 17.68 0.74 5.06
C THR A 58 17.92 -0.69 4.58
N ASP A 59 18.24 -0.84 3.28
CA ASP A 59 18.73 -2.09 2.70
C ASP A 59 17.80 -3.31 2.91
N SER A 60 18.16 -4.18 3.86
CA SER A 60 17.36 -5.36 4.24
C SER A 60 16.03 -4.97 4.85
N ASP A 61 16.02 -3.85 5.58
CA ASP A 61 14.90 -3.35 6.39
C ASP A 61 14.13 -2.24 5.65
N HIS A 62 14.38 -2.07 4.35
CA HIS A 62 13.67 -1.09 3.53
C HIS A 62 12.17 -1.34 3.60
N GLY A 63 11.42 -0.30 3.96
CA GLY A 63 9.97 -0.40 4.18
C GLY A 63 9.59 -0.58 5.65
N LEU A 64 10.54 -0.72 6.58
CA LEU A 64 10.30 -0.63 8.01
C LEU A 64 10.53 0.80 8.52
N LEU A 65 9.67 1.24 9.42
CA LEU A 65 9.83 2.49 10.15
C LEU A 65 9.71 2.20 11.64
N ARG A 66 10.56 2.82 12.46
CA ARG A 66 10.41 2.77 13.92
C ARG A 66 10.14 4.17 14.47
N PHE A 67 9.16 4.26 15.35
CA PHE A 67 8.83 5.47 16.08
C PHE A 67 9.19 5.28 17.54
N ARG A 68 9.77 6.30 18.16
CA ARG A 68 9.95 6.36 19.61
C ARG A 68 9.59 7.75 20.10
N LYS A 69 8.89 7.83 21.23
CA LYS A 69 8.65 9.10 21.89
C LYS A 69 9.97 9.66 22.42
N ASN A 70 10.37 10.82 21.92
CA ASN A 70 11.58 11.51 22.35
C ASN A 70 11.39 13.00 22.08
N ASN A 71 10.96 13.75 23.10
CA ASN A 71 10.63 15.17 22.95
C ASN A 71 11.88 16.07 22.76
N SER A 72 13.08 15.54 23.03
CA SER A 72 14.35 16.27 22.90
C SER A 72 14.91 16.22 21.48
N VAL A 73 14.78 15.09 20.79
CA VAL A 73 15.38 14.85 19.45
C VAL A 73 14.32 14.59 18.37
N GLY A 74 13.08 14.28 18.74
CA GLY A 74 12.03 13.92 17.79
C GLY A 74 11.65 15.07 16.85
N ASP A 75 11.50 14.73 15.58
CA ASP A 75 11.14 15.67 14.51
C ASP A 75 9.68 15.56 14.07
N ALA A 76 9.03 14.43 14.35
CA ALA A 76 7.66 14.18 13.90
C ALA A 76 6.65 14.54 15.01
N PRO A 77 5.91 15.66 14.89
CA PRO A 77 4.98 16.08 15.94
C PRO A 77 3.73 15.19 15.94
N VAL A 78 3.27 14.83 17.13
CA VAL A 78 2.00 14.15 17.34
C VAL A 78 0.91 15.20 17.50
N SER A 79 -0.10 15.17 16.61
CA SER A 79 -1.23 16.09 16.67
C SER A 79 -2.55 15.35 16.83
N PHE A 80 -3.23 15.58 17.93
CA PHE A 80 -4.56 15.04 18.19
C PHE A 80 -5.60 15.95 17.54
N LYS A 81 -6.44 15.38 16.69
CA LYS A 81 -7.47 16.08 15.94
C LYS A 81 -8.83 15.56 16.36
N LYS A 82 -9.74 16.50 16.63
CA LYS A 82 -11.14 16.22 16.92
C LYS A 82 -12.00 16.50 15.69
N SER A 83 -13.01 15.68 15.47
CA SER A 83 -14.01 15.87 14.42
C SER A 83 -15.34 15.28 14.82
N ALA A 84 -16.41 15.71 14.15
CA ALA A 84 -17.75 15.15 14.31
C ALA A 84 -17.80 13.62 14.06
N LYS A 85 -16.85 13.07 13.28
CA LYS A 85 -16.76 11.63 12.99
C LYS A 85 -15.88 10.85 13.97
N GLY A 86 -15.25 11.52 14.94
CA GLY A 86 -14.39 10.92 15.95
C GLY A 86 -13.04 11.62 16.09
N ASP A 87 -12.33 11.25 17.15
CA ASP A 87 -10.97 11.71 17.45
C ASP A 87 -9.94 10.83 16.72
N TRP A 88 -8.94 11.46 16.10
CA TRP A 88 -7.79 10.75 15.52
C TRP A 88 -6.49 11.49 15.79
N VAL A 89 -5.39 10.78 15.63
CA VAL A 89 -4.04 11.31 15.80
C VAL A 89 -3.36 11.34 14.45
N SER A 90 -2.66 12.43 14.16
CA SER A 90 -1.93 12.67 12.91
C SER A 90 -0.45 12.84 13.22
N ILE A 91 0.39 12.12 12.49
CA ILE A 91 1.86 12.21 12.60
C ILE A 91 2.40 12.50 11.20
N PRO A 92 2.65 13.76 10.84
CA PRO A 92 3.31 14.09 9.59
C PRO A 92 4.81 13.77 9.70
N ILE A 93 5.33 13.00 8.75
CA ILE A 93 6.78 12.69 8.67
C ILE A 93 7.46 13.40 7.48
N GLY A 94 6.68 14.12 6.67
CA GLY A 94 7.20 14.93 5.57
C GLY A 94 7.66 14.12 4.36
N HIS A 95 8.50 14.74 3.54
CA HIS A 95 9.08 14.08 2.38
C HIS A 95 10.22 13.15 2.80
N GLN A 96 10.25 11.96 2.21
CA GLN A 96 11.28 10.96 2.44
C GLN A 96 11.82 10.50 1.10
N ALA A 97 13.02 10.95 0.74
CA ALA A 97 13.62 10.72 -0.58
C ALA A 97 13.83 9.23 -0.91
N ARG A 98 13.85 8.36 0.11
CA ARG A 98 13.98 6.91 -0.05
C ARG A 98 12.70 6.23 -0.53
N PHE A 99 11.56 6.91 -0.49
CA PHE A 99 10.27 6.36 -0.86
C PHE A 99 9.75 6.99 -2.15
N VAL A 100 8.68 6.40 -2.68
CA VAL A 100 8.07 6.86 -3.94
C VAL A 100 7.65 8.33 -3.87
N ASP A 101 8.03 9.08 -4.89
CA ASP A 101 7.60 10.48 -5.06
C ASP A 101 6.24 10.54 -5.79
N GLU A 102 5.26 9.77 -5.34
CA GLU A 102 3.94 9.66 -5.96
C GLU A 102 2.84 9.64 -4.89
N ALA A 103 1.67 10.17 -5.23
CA ALA A 103 0.51 10.06 -4.35
C ALA A 103 0.07 8.60 -4.24
N GLN A 104 -0.16 8.13 -3.00
CA GLN A 104 -0.65 6.78 -2.73
C GLN A 104 -1.93 6.84 -1.90
N LEU A 105 -2.83 5.89 -2.15
CA LEU A 105 -4.04 5.74 -1.34
C LEU A 105 -3.67 5.43 0.11
N ALA A 106 -4.52 5.89 1.04
CA ALA A 106 -4.33 5.58 2.44
C ALA A 106 -4.51 4.07 2.67
N ALA A 107 -3.56 3.45 3.34
CA ALA A 107 -3.55 2.01 3.60
C ALA A 107 -3.35 1.75 5.10
N TRP A 108 -4.02 0.71 5.60
CA TRP A 108 -3.75 0.19 6.93
C TRP A 108 -2.39 -0.49 6.94
N VAL A 109 -1.61 -0.23 7.97
CA VAL A 109 -0.27 -0.79 8.14
C VAL A 109 -0.27 -1.80 9.28
N LYS A 110 0.60 -2.81 9.16
CA LYS A 110 0.95 -3.67 10.28
C LYS A 110 1.93 -2.93 11.17
N PHE A 111 1.79 -3.09 12.47
CA PHE A 111 2.72 -2.53 13.44
C PHE A 111 2.90 -3.49 14.59
N GLU A 112 4.02 -3.35 15.28
CA GLU A 112 4.35 -4.08 16.50
C GLU A 112 5.02 -3.12 17.48
N GLN A 113 4.64 -3.23 18.76
CA GLN A 113 5.32 -2.51 19.83
C GLN A 113 6.48 -3.37 20.31
N ILE A 114 7.70 -2.87 20.11
CA ILE A 114 8.94 -3.53 20.49
C ILE A 114 9.38 -3.00 21.86
N GLU A 115 10.23 -3.77 22.55
CA GLU A 115 10.88 -3.36 23.78
C GLU A 115 11.57 -1.99 23.64
N GLY A 116 11.65 -1.24 24.75
CA GLY A 116 12.24 0.09 24.77
C GLY A 116 11.32 1.21 24.24
N GLY A 117 10.02 0.94 24.08
CA GLY A 117 9.03 1.96 23.68
C GLY A 117 9.06 2.29 22.18
N PHE A 118 9.65 1.41 21.38
CA PHE A 118 9.63 1.52 19.94
C PHE A 118 8.32 0.97 19.38
N VAL A 119 7.78 1.65 18.37
CA VAL A 119 6.67 1.15 17.56
C VAL A 119 7.21 0.95 16.15
N GLU A 120 7.35 -0.30 15.75
CA GLU A 120 7.76 -0.67 14.39
C GLU A 120 6.54 -0.78 13.49
N VAL A 121 6.65 -0.22 12.29
CA VAL A 121 5.59 -0.14 11.30
C VAL A 121 6.10 -0.67 9.98
N VAL A 122 5.35 -1.59 9.39
CA VAL A 122 5.62 -2.13 8.06
C VAL A 122 4.86 -1.32 7.02
N LEU A 123 5.60 -0.66 6.12
CA LEU A 123 5.01 0.10 5.04
C LEU A 123 4.34 -0.83 4.00
N PRO A 124 3.31 -0.33 3.29
CA PRO A 124 2.67 -1.10 2.23
C PRO A 124 3.60 -1.31 1.03
N ARG A 125 3.21 -2.20 0.13
CA ARG A 125 3.96 -2.61 -1.08
C ARG A 125 4.46 -1.46 -1.97
N TRP A 126 3.88 -0.27 -1.91
CA TRP A 126 4.40 0.87 -2.66
C TRP A 126 5.79 1.28 -2.19
N ALA A 127 6.15 1.05 -0.93
CA ALA A 127 7.47 1.36 -0.39
C ALA A 127 8.57 0.46 -1.00
N ASP A 128 8.23 -0.78 -1.35
CA ASP A 128 9.17 -1.73 -1.97
C ASP A 128 9.58 -1.33 -3.39
N LYS A 129 8.84 -0.45 -4.06
CA LYS A 129 9.16 -0.01 -5.42
C LYS A 129 10.52 0.68 -5.51
N THR A 130 10.94 1.35 -4.44
CA THR A 130 12.22 2.05 -4.36
C THR A 130 13.31 1.24 -3.66
N ARG A 131 13.06 -0.05 -3.38
CA ARG A 131 14.03 -0.90 -2.69
C ARG A 131 15.32 -1.01 -3.53
N PRO A 132 16.50 -0.69 -2.97
CA PRO A 132 17.76 -0.60 -3.74
C PRO A 132 18.08 -1.86 -4.56
N ALA A 133 17.80 -3.05 -4.01
CA ALA A 133 18.04 -4.33 -4.68
C ALA A 133 17.17 -4.58 -5.94
N LYS A 134 16.03 -3.89 -6.10
CA LYS A 134 15.17 -4.00 -7.29
C LYS A 134 15.52 -3.00 -8.38
N VAL A 135 16.19 -1.90 -8.05
CA VAL A 135 16.51 -0.84 -9.02
C VAL A 135 17.71 -1.21 -9.90
N ALA A 136 18.56 -2.15 -9.45
CA ALA A 136 19.69 -2.64 -10.25
C ALA A 136 19.30 -3.55 -11.44
N ALA A 137 18.02 -3.89 -11.61
CA ALA A 137 17.56 -4.80 -12.67
C ALA A 137 16.92 -4.09 -13.88
N SER A 138 16.97 -2.76 -13.99
CA SER A 138 16.67 -2.08 -15.25
C SER A 138 17.96 -1.87 -16.03
N VAL A 139 18.46 -2.95 -16.64
CA VAL A 139 19.51 -2.88 -17.66
C VAL A 139 18.93 -2.05 -18.83
N PRO A 140 19.65 -1.05 -19.37
CA PRO A 140 19.19 -0.33 -20.55
C PRO A 140 19.01 -1.34 -21.69
N SER A 141 17.80 -1.42 -22.23
CA SER A 141 17.53 -2.13 -23.47
C SER A 141 18.35 -1.47 -24.57
N SER A 142 19.54 -2.02 -24.84
CA SER A 142 20.29 -1.76 -26.05
C SER A 142 19.45 -2.28 -27.20
N LYS A 143 18.71 -1.35 -27.80
CA LYS A 143 17.98 -1.53 -29.05
C LYS A 143 18.94 -2.14 -30.08
N PRO A 144 18.79 -3.41 -30.49
CA PRO A 144 19.53 -3.91 -31.64
C PRO A 144 18.90 -3.29 -32.89
N ALA A 145 19.76 -2.84 -33.80
CA ALA A 145 19.36 -2.32 -35.09
C ALA A 145 18.43 -3.30 -35.82
N ALA A 146 17.45 -2.74 -36.51
CA ALA A 146 16.42 -3.47 -37.25
C ALA A 146 17.04 -4.45 -38.26
N PRO A 147 16.54 -5.69 -38.36
CA PRO A 147 16.80 -6.54 -39.51
C PRO A 147 15.86 -6.17 -40.67
N PRO A 148 16.27 -6.37 -41.93
CA PRO A 148 15.46 -6.07 -43.10
C PRO A 148 14.23 -6.99 -43.20
N ALA A 149 13.19 -6.44 -43.82
CA ALA A 149 11.89 -7.06 -44.03
C ALA A 149 11.92 -8.31 -44.94
N HIS A 150 10.86 -9.11 -44.78
CA HIS A 150 10.37 -10.24 -45.58
C HIS A 150 10.77 -11.66 -45.16
N ALA A 151 9.84 -12.35 -44.48
CA ALA A 151 9.32 -13.64 -44.92
C ALA A 151 7.99 -13.98 -44.18
N LEU A 152 6.90 -14.07 -44.93
CA LEU A 152 5.61 -14.61 -44.51
C LEU A 152 5.77 -16.05 -43.97
N ARG A 153 5.31 -16.35 -42.73
CA ARG A 153 4.87 -17.70 -42.32
C ARG A 153 3.74 -17.68 -41.27
N LYS A 154 2.52 -17.92 -41.78
CA LYS A 154 1.38 -18.72 -41.29
C LYS A 154 1.06 -18.72 -39.79
N ASN A 155 -0.17 -18.27 -39.48
CA ASN A 155 -0.87 -18.42 -38.21
C ASN A 155 -1.02 -19.91 -37.82
N VAL A 156 -0.56 -20.26 -36.61
CA VAL A 156 -0.61 -21.61 -36.01
C VAL A 156 -1.81 -21.70 -35.05
N THR A 157 -3.01 -21.42 -35.54
CA THR A 157 -4.25 -21.60 -34.75
C THR A 157 -5.37 -22.28 -35.54
N SER A 158 -5.10 -22.75 -36.77
CA SER A 158 -6.09 -23.40 -37.63
C SER A 158 -6.07 -24.93 -37.59
N ASP A 159 -5.12 -25.57 -36.89
CA ASP A 159 -4.90 -27.03 -36.99
C ASP A 159 -5.30 -27.83 -35.73
N ILE A 160 -5.93 -27.20 -34.72
CA ILE A 160 -6.24 -27.88 -33.44
C ILE A 160 -7.73 -27.87 -33.07
N MET A 161 -8.60 -27.12 -33.74
CA MET A 161 -10.05 -27.25 -33.55
C MET A 161 -10.74 -27.28 -34.90
N GLY A 162 -11.25 -28.46 -35.26
CA GLY A 162 -12.05 -28.67 -36.45
C GLY A 162 -13.14 -27.62 -36.59
N ASP A 163 -13.29 -27.13 -37.82
CA ASP A 163 -14.23 -26.08 -38.20
C ASP A 163 -15.65 -26.37 -37.66
N PRO A 164 -16.29 -25.42 -36.94
CA PRO A 164 -17.72 -25.50 -36.72
C PRO A 164 -18.47 -25.30 -38.06
N PRO A 165 -19.55 -26.07 -38.33
CA PRO A 165 -20.25 -26.03 -39.62
C PRO A 165 -20.81 -24.63 -39.94
N ALA A 166 -20.79 -24.29 -41.23
CA ALA A 166 -21.00 -22.94 -41.80
C ALA A 166 -22.36 -22.29 -41.49
N GLY A 167 -23.33 -22.99 -40.90
CA GLY A 167 -24.66 -22.47 -40.60
C GLY A 167 -24.80 -21.63 -39.31
N ARG A 168 -23.75 -21.49 -38.50
CA ARG A 168 -23.84 -20.75 -37.21
C ARG A 168 -23.49 -19.26 -37.29
N ARG A 169 -22.85 -18.80 -38.37
CA ARG A 169 -22.53 -17.37 -38.60
C ARG A 169 -23.78 -16.55 -38.93
N GLU A 170 -24.69 -17.09 -39.74
CA GLU A 170 -25.95 -16.40 -40.09
C GLU A 170 -26.92 -16.25 -38.91
N MET A 171 -26.88 -17.14 -37.91
CA MET A 171 -27.72 -17.04 -36.70
C MET A 171 -27.25 -15.94 -35.72
N LEU A 172 -25.98 -15.58 -35.72
CA LEU A 172 -25.42 -14.54 -34.83
C LEU A 172 -25.65 -13.12 -35.37
N GLU A 173 -25.73 -12.93 -36.68
CA GLU A 173 -26.10 -11.65 -37.28
C GLU A 173 -27.58 -11.29 -37.03
N ARG A 174 -28.47 -12.28 -36.91
CA ARG A 174 -29.90 -12.06 -36.57
C ARG A 174 -30.18 -11.73 -35.10
N LEU A 175 -29.23 -11.98 -34.18
CA LEU A 175 -29.39 -11.68 -32.75
C LEU A 175 -28.75 -10.35 -32.32
N GLY A 176 -27.97 -9.70 -33.20
CA GLY A 176 -27.37 -8.38 -32.96
C GLY A 176 -28.28 -7.19 -33.26
N SER A 177 -29.51 -7.41 -33.75
CA SER A 177 -30.43 -6.37 -34.22
C SER A 177 -31.56 -6.03 -33.25
N VAL A 178 -31.50 -6.42 -31.97
CA VAL A 178 -32.51 -6.02 -30.98
C VAL A 178 -31.86 -5.12 -29.93
N LYS A 179 -31.91 -3.82 -30.19
CA LYS A 179 -31.81 -2.79 -29.16
C LYS A 179 -32.81 -1.68 -29.48
N ALA A 180 -33.63 -1.36 -28.47
CA ALA A 180 -34.73 -0.39 -28.40
C ALA A 180 -36.08 -0.90 -28.91
#